data_AF-A0A842N8F9-F1
#
_entry.id   AF-A0A842N8F9-F1
#
_cell.length_a   1.000
_cell.length_b   1.000
_cell.length_c   1.000
_cell.angle_alpha   90.00
_cell.angle_beta   90.00
_cell.angle_gamma   90.00
#
_symmetry.space_group_name_H-M   'P 1'
#
loop_
_entity.id
_entity.type
_entity.pdbx_description
1 polymer ?
#
loop_
_entity_poly.entity_id
_entity_poly.type
_entity_poly.pdbx_seq_one_letter_code
_entity_poly.pdbx_strand_id
1 'polypeptide(L)'
;MQFPLDKISDNIWEVPTAYNRHMRVPARIYADRHLLDAMMRDDTLTQAVNITQLPGLIKYGVTLPDGHQGYGFPIGGVGAFDMDEGIITPGGVGYDINCGVRLMRTDLTFKEVDVKKQELINEIFKLVPCGVGVGSKLRLSTSELERAISEGIQWAVDKGFGWDRDASHSEEGGGMKEANPDKVSHRALKRGSSQLGTLGAGNHFLEIAKVDKIFDEKAAKAYGITDPDQVVVWVHTGSRGFGHQVATDYIRIMEEATRKYRIRLPARELACAPLNSREAQDYYEAMSCAVNWAFINRHIIMHQVRIAFEHIFKRSAEDMGMELVYGMTHNTAKKEEHTVDGKRVMAMVHRKG
;
A
#
# COMPACT_ATOMS: atom_id res chain seq x y z
N MET A 1 19.90 17.31 -16.43
CA MET A 1 20.83 16.24 -16.84
C MET A 1 20.09 15.37 -17.86
N GLN A 2 20.72 15.01 -18.98
CA GLN A 2 20.08 14.11 -19.94
C GLN A 2 20.44 12.68 -19.58
N PHE A 3 19.45 11.89 -19.15
CA PHE A 3 19.64 10.45 -18.91
C PHE A 3 19.78 9.73 -20.24
N PRO A 4 20.78 8.83 -20.41
CA PRO A 4 20.78 7.93 -21.56
C PRO A 4 19.61 6.96 -21.40
N LEU A 5 18.72 6.93 -22.40
CA LEU A 5 17.53 6.10 -22.40
C LEU A 5 17.56 5.18 -23.62
N ASP A 6 17.87 3.91 -23.37
CA ASP A 6 17.83 2.87 -24.38
C ASP A 6 16.39 2.35 -24.50
N LYS A 7 15.83 2.40 -25.71
CA LYS A 7 14.49 1.85 -25.96
C LYS A 7 14.60 0.32 -26.06
N ILE A 8 14.00 -0.38 -25.11
CA ILE A 8 13.98 -1.86 -25.08
C ILE A 8 12.83 -2.40 -25.94
N SER A 9 11.65 -1.80 -25.80
CA SER A 9 10.47 -2.08 -26.62
C SER A 9 9.51 -0.90 -26.58
N ASP A 10 8.32 -1.03 -27.17
CA ASP A 10 7.29 -0.01 -27.04
C ASP A 10 6.92 0.22 -25.57
N ASN A 11 6.95 1.49 -25.17
CA ASN A 11 6.72 1.99 -23.81
C ASN A 11 7.67 1.43 -22.73
N ILE A 12 8.80 0.84 -23.12
CA ILE A 12 9.80 0.30 -22.18
C ILE A 12 11.17 0.89 -22.51
N TRP A 13 11.74 1.56 -21.52
CA TRP A 13 13.02 2.27 -21.58
C TRP A 13 13.96 1.77 -20.49
N GLU A 14 15.25 1.91 -20.72
CA GLU A 14 16.26 1.53 -19.76
C GLU A 14 17.33 2.62 -19.63
N VAL A 15 17.70 2.97 -18.40
CA VAL A 15 18.96 3.66 -18.14
C VAL A 15 20.04 2.59 -17.94
N PRO A 16 21.01 2.48 -18.86
CA PRO A 16 22.00 1.41 -18.83
C PRO A 16 22.94 1.57 -17.64
N THR A 17 23.43 0.46 -17.10
CA THR A 17 24.39 0.43 -15.98
C THR A 17 25.65 1.25 -16.23
N ALA A 18 26.08 1.36 -17.50
CA ALA A 18 27.23 2.15 -17.91
C ALA A 18 27.10 3.66 -17.62
N TYR A 19 25.88 4.17 -17.43
CA TYR A 19 25.63 5.58 -17.13
C TYR A 19 26.32 6.03 -15.83
N ASN A 20 26.34 5.17 -14.81
CA ASN A 20 26.96 5.48 -13.53
C ASN A 20 27.63 4.23 -12.98
N ARG A 21 28.95 4.32 -12.77
CA ARG A 21 29.83 3.21 -12.31
C ARG A 21 29.38 2.51 -11.02
N HIS A 22 28.42 3.09 -10.30
CA HIS A 22 27.90 2.56 -9.06
C HIS A 22 26.57 1.83 -9.21
N MET A 23 25.93 1.89 -10.37
CA MET A 23 24.76 1.08 -10.69
C MET A 23 25.17 -0.38 -10.72
N ARG A 24 24.43 -1.22 -10.01
CA ARG A 24 24.63 -2.68 -9.99
C ARG A 24 23.80 -3.36 -11.06
N VAL A 25 22.66 -2.77 -11.38
CA VAL A 25 21.69 -3.22 -12.38
C VAL A 25 21.11 -2.02 -13.13
N PRO A 26 20.46 -2.20 -14.30
CA PRO A 26 19.83 -1.09 -15.01
C PRO A 26 18.61 -0.53 -14.26
N ALA A 27 18.18 0.69 -14.62
CA ALA A 27 16.87 1.20 -14.24
C ALA A 27 15.89 0.98 -15.41
N ARG A 28 14.77 0.31 -15.16
CA ARG A 28 13.74 -0.05 -16.13
C ARG A 28 12.52 0.86 -15.96
N ILE A 29 12.14 1.57 -17.00
CA ILE A 29 11.04 2.54 -16.98
C ILE A 29 9.94 2.08 -17.94
N TYR A 30 8.72 1.97 -17.42
CA TYR A 30 7.52 1.72 -18.21
C TYR A 30 6.80 3.04 -18.42
N ALA A 31 6.85 3.60 -19.62
CA ALA A 31 6.22 4.88 -19.92
C ALA A 31 6.07 5.06 -21.43
N ASP A 32 4.96 5.64 -21.87
CA ASP A 32 4.93 6.25 -23.20
C ASP A 32 5.79 7.53 -23.22
N ARG A 33 5.88 8.20 -24.37
CA ARG A 33 6.70 9.42 -24.48
C ARG A 33 6.19 10.56 -23.58
N HIS A 34 4.88 10.69 -23.42
CA HIS A 34 4.29 11.78 -22.64
C HIS A 34 4.59 11.61 -21.15
N LEU A 35 4.43 10.40 -20.63
CA LEU A 35 4.73 10.06 -19.24
C LEU A 35 6.24 10.15 -18.97
N LEU A 36 7.06 9.69 -19.90
CA LEU A 36 8.52 9.80 -19.79
C LEU A 36 8.99 11.26 -19.74
N ASP A 37 8.40 12.13 -20.58
CA ASP A 37 8.66 13.57 -20.56
C ASP A 37 8.26 14.20 -19.22
N ALA A 38 7.23 13.69 -18.55
CA ALA A 38 6.84 14.13 -17.21
C ALA A 38 7.87 13.70 -16.15
N MET A 39 8.30 12.43 -16.18
CA MET A 39 9.33 11.88 -15.28
C MET A 39 10.70 12.57 -15.42
N MET A 40 10.97 13.19 -16.58
CA MET A 40 12.18 13.97 -16.82
C MET A 40 12.15 15.38 -16.19
N ARG A 41 10.98 15.86 -15.73
CA ARG A 41 10.80 17.22 -15.20
C ARG A 41 11.03 17.32 -13.69
N ASP A 42 11.13 16.19 -13.00
CA ASP A 42 11.41 16.10 -11.57
C ASP A 42 12.56 15.09 -11.31
N ASP A 43 12.77 14.72 -10.04
CA ASP A 43 13.84 13.77 -9.68
C ASP A 43 13.50 12.29 -9.91
N THR A 44 12.40 11.94 -10.60
CA THR A 44 11.97 10.54 -10.76
C THR A 44 13.06 9.67 -11.36
N LEU A 45 13.64 10.08 -12.50
CA LEU A 45 14.71 9.30 -13.13
C LEU A 45 16.00 9.30 -12.32
N THR A 46 16.29 10.37 -11.57
CA THR A 46 17.40 10.41 -10.61
C THR A 46 17.20 9.34 -9.54
N GLN A 47 15.99 9.24 -8.98
CA GLN A 47 15.65 8.26 -7.96
C GLN A 47 15.65 6.84 -8.53
N ALA A 48 15.13 6.64 -9.74
CA ALA A 48 15.18 5.37 -10.46
C ALA A 48 16.62 4.89 -10.65
N VAL A 49 17.56 5.78 -10.97
CA VAL A 49 19.00 5.44 -11.03
C VAL A 49 19.57 5.18 -9.64
N ASN A 50 19.20 5.97 -8.64
CA ASN A 50 19.74 5.85 -7.28
C ASN A 50 19.42 4.50 -6.63
N ILE A 51 18.20 3.97 -6.83
CA ILE A 51 17.81 2.66 -6.27
C ILE A 51 18.68 1.52 -6.82
N THR A 52 19.16 1.63 -8.06
CA THR A 52 19.97 0.58 -8.71
C THR A 52 21.37 0.39 -8.12
N GLN A 53 21.80 1.32 -7.26
CA GLN A 53 23.10 1.26 -6.61
C GLN A 53 23.04 0.46 -5.29
N LEU A 54 21.83 0.14 -4.80
CA LEU A 54 21.62 -0.51 -3.52
C LEU A 54 22.03 -1.99 -3.55
N PRO A 55 22.68 -2.51 -2.48
CA PRO A 55 23.17 -3.90 -2.44
C PRO A 55 22.05 -4.93 -2.62
N GLY A 56 22.34 -6.00 -3.35
CA GLY A 56 21.43 -7.13 -3.56
C GLY A 56 20.21 -6.85 -4.42
N LEU A 57 20.09 -5.70 -5.10
CA LEU A 57 18.99 -5.46 -6.02
C LEU A 57 19.07 -6.43 -7.21
N ILE A 58 17.96 -7.12 -7.46
CA ILE A 58 17.83 -8.16 -8.48
C ILE A 58 17.31 -7.56 -9.78
N LYS A 59 17.91 -7.97 -10.91
CA LYS A 59 17.50 -7.65 -12.29
C LYS A 59 17.55 -6.17 -12.66
N TYR A 60 16.64 -5.34 -12.15
CA TYR A 60 16.46 -3.93 -12.49
C TYR A 60 15.80 -3.18 -11.32
N GLY A 61 16.05 -1.88 -11.21
CA GLY A 61 15.14 -0.99 -10.47
C GLY A 61 13.99 -0.57 -11.38
N VAL A 62 12.73 -0.70 -10.97
CA VAL A 62 11.57 -0.46 -11.83
C VAL A 62 10.88 0.86 -11.48
N THR A 63 10.47 1.60 -12.51
CA THR A 63 9.56 2.75 -12.40
C THR A 63 8.35 2.52 -13.31
N LEU A 64 7.17 2.52 -12.71
CA LEU A 64 5.87 2.32 -13.36
C LEU A 64 5.38 3.60 -14.07
N PRO A 65 4.36 3.51 -14.93
CA PRO A 65 3.92 4.64 -15.78
C PRO A 65 3.44 5.89 -15.04
N ASP A 66 2.96 5.74 -13.81
CA ASP A 66 2.55 6.83 -12.91
C ASP A 66 3.70 7.33 -12.01
N GLY A 67 4.92 6.90 -12.31
CA GLY A 67 6.10 7.22 -11.53
C GLY A 67 6.36 8.71 -11.42
N HIS A 68 6.64 9.17 -10.21
CA HIS A 68 6.96 10.57 -9.91
C HIS A 68 7.88 10.68 -8.68
N GLN A 69 8.47 11.85 -8.45
CA GLN A 69 9.41 12.08 -7.36
C GLN A 69 8.81 11.72 -5.98
N GLY A 70 9.52 10.88 -5.23
CA GLY A 70 9.18 10.48 -3.86
C GLY A 70 10.30 10.77 -2.86
N TYR A 71 10.22 10.16 -1.67
CA TYR A 71 11.32 10.12 -0.68
C TYR A 71 12.25 8.92 -0.94
N GLY A 72 13.44 9.16 -1.51
CA GLY A 72 14.44 8.12 -1.80
C GLY A 72 14.11 7.30 -3.05
N PHE A 73 13.10 6.44 -2.96
CA PHE A 73 12.50 5.76 -4.12
C PHE A 73 11.52 6.70 -4.83
N PRO A 74 11.34 6.59 -6.16
CA PRO A 74 10.19 7.20 -6.81
C PRO A 74 8.91 6.56 -6.29
N ILE A 75 7.80 7.33 -6.27
CA ILE A 75 6.47 6.73 -6.23
C ILE A 75 6.24 6.05 -7.59
N GLY A 76 5.49 4.95 -7.64
CA GLY A 76 5.48 4.02 -8.77
C GLY A 76 6.76 3.18 -8.87
N GLY A 77 7.53 3.08 -7.78
CA GLY A 77 8.82 2.40 -7.75
C GLY A 77 8.71 0.95 -7.26
N VAL A 78 9.41 0.03 -7.92
CA VAL A 78 9.55 -1.36 -7.45
C VAL A 78 11.02 -1.78 -7.42
N GLY A 79 11.44 -2.42 -6.33
CA GLY A 79 12.78 -3.00 -6.20
C GLY A 79 12.73 -4.33 -5.45
N ALA A 80 13.27 -5.38 -6.06
CA ALA A 80 13.38 -6.70 -5.43
C ALA A 80 14.81 -6.94 -4.97
N PHE A 81 15.02 -7.14 -3.69
CA PHE A 81 16.33 -7.35 -3.09
C PHE A 81 16.50 -8.79 -2.63
N ASP A 82 17.62 -9.40 -2.97
CA ASP A 82 17.96 -10.76 -2.55
C ASP A 82 17.94 -10.90 -1.01
N MET A 83 17.37 -11.98 -0.49
CA MET A 83 17.21 -12.13 0.97
C MET A 83 18.53 -12.29 1.74
N ASP A 84 19.59 -12.78 1.09
CA ASP A 84 20.89 -13.03 1.73
C ASP A 84 21.83 -11.81 1.62
N GLU A 85 21.82 -11.13 0.47
CA GLU A 85 22.74 -10.02 0.16
C GLU A 85 22.07 -8.63 0.14
N GLY A 86 20.75 -8.60 0.21
CA GLY A 86 19.95 -7.40 0.02
C GLY A 86 19.71 -6.56 1.26
N ILE A 87 18.91 -5.51 1.06
CA ILE A 87 18.58 -4.52 2.08
C ILE A 87 17.08 -4.36 2.24
N ILE A 88 16.68 -3.73 3.34
CA ILE A 88 15.36 -3.13 3.50
C ILE A 88 15.51 -1.63 3.75
N THR A 89 14.65 -0.83 3.14
CA THR A 89 14.62 0.62 3.32
C THR A 89 13.19 1.13 3.48
N PRO A 90 12.89 1.95 4.51
CA PRO A 90 11.60 2.60 4.63
C PRO A 90 11.26 3.53 3.46
N GLY A 91 12.29 4.12 2.82
CA GLY A 91 12.09 4.99 1.65
C GLY A 91 11.49 4.27 0.44
N GLY A 92 11.69 2.96 0.34
CA GLY A 92 11.12 2.08 -0.69
C GLY A 92 9.74 1.52 -0.36
N VAL A 93 9.24 1.74 0.87
CA VAL A 93 7.87 1.42 1.29
C VAL A 93 7.00 2.68 1.28
N GLY A 94 7.55 3.80 1.76
CA GLY A 94 6.84 5.06 1.94
C GLY A 94 6.36 5.28 3.38
N TYR A 95 5.94 6.52 3.67
CA TYR A 95 5.51 6.91 5.01
C TYR A 95 4.15 6.32 5.38
N ASP A 96 3.18 6.35 4.47
CA ASP A 96 1.89 5.70 4.69
C ASP A 96 1.99 4.22 4.34
N ILE A 97 2.58 3.46 5.27
CA ILE A 97 2.74 2.01 5.17
C ILE A 97 1.36 1.38 4.98
N ASN A 98 1.26 0.49 4.00
CA ASN A 98 0.02 -0.12 3.56
C ASN A 98 -1.09 0.89 3.26
N CYS A 99 -0.77 2.07 2.72
CA CYS A 99 -1.73 2.75 1.86
C CYS A 99 -2.17 1.77 0.77
N GLY A 100 -3.45 1.78 0.45
CA GLY A 100 -4.00 0.76 -0.42
C GLY A 100 -5.49 0.90 -0.58
N VAL A 101 -6.04 -0.04 -1.33
CA VAL A 101 -7.38 0.09 -1.89
C VAL A 101 -8.19 -1.15 -1.58
N ARG A 102 -9.48 -0.97 -1.27
CA ARG A 102 -10.48 -2.03 -1.26
C ARG A 102 -11.58 -1.70 -2.26
N LEU A 103 -11.98 -2.72 -3.01
CA LEU A 103 -13.13 -2.66 -3.91
C LEU A 103 -14.22 -3.59 -3.39
N MET A 104 -15.38 -3.03 -3.06
CA MET A 104 -16.58 -3.77 -2.70
C MET A 104 -17.58 -3.70 -3.84
N ARG A 105 -18.09 -4.84 -4.30
CA ARG A 105 -19.18 -4.87 -5.30
C ARG A 105 -20.53 -4.82 -4.61
N THR A 106 -21.58 -4.50 -5.36
CA THR A 106 -22.97 -4.62 -4.92
C THR A 106 -23.80 -5.25 -6.05
N ASP A 107 -24.98 -5.75 -5.75
CA ASP A 107 -25.98 -6.17 -6.74
C ASP A 107 -26.92 -5.03 -7.15
N LEU A 108 -26.60 -3.79 -6.74
CA LEU A 108 -27.39 -2.61 -7.07
C LEU A 108 -26.96 -2.02 -8.42
N THR A 109 -27.93 -1.45 -9.12
CA THR A 109 -27.73 -0.66 -10.33
C THR A 109 -27.54 0.83 -10.01
N PHE A 110 -26.93 1.58 -10.93
CA PHE A 110 -26.76 3.02 -10.78
C PHE A 110 -28.09 3.72 -10.60
N LYS A 111 -29.14 3.30 -11.33
CA LYS A 111 -30.48 3.90 -11.22
C LYS A 111 -31.07 3.77 -9.81
N GLU A 112 -30.83 2.65 -9.13
CA GLU A 112 -31.30 2.46 -7.74
C GLU A 112 -30.53 3.34 -6.76
N VAL A 113 -29.24 3.56 -6.99
CA VAL A 113 -28.39 4.35 -6.08
C VAL A 113 -28.51 5.85 -6.35
N ASP A 114 -28.64 6.28 -7.61
CA ASP A 114 -28.66 7.69 -8.01
C ASP A 114 -29.82 8.46 -7.37
N VAL A 115 -30.98 7.82 -7.22
CA VAL A 115 -32.16 8.41 -6.57
C VAL A 115 -31.98 8.65 -5.06
N LYS A 116 -31.05 7.94 -4.41
CA LYS A 116 -30.76 8.04 -2.96
C LYS A 116 -29.35 8.54 -2.66
N LYS A 117 -28.58 8.93 -3.69
CA LYS A 117 -27.14 9.19 -3.56
C LYS A 117 -26.80 10.23 -2.49
N GLN A 118 -27.60 11.29 -2.37
CA GLN A 118 -27.33 12.35 -1.41
C GLN A 118 -27.52 11.86 0.03
N GLU A 119 -28.58 11.08 0.29
CA GLU A 119 -28.85 10.50 1.60
C GLU A 119 -27.75 9.49 1.96
N LEU A 120 -27.33 8.67 1.00
CA LEU A 120 -26.26 7.70 1.18
C LEU A 120 -24.91 8.33 1.48
N ILE A 121 -24.51 9.33 0.68
CA ILE A 121 -23.29 10.09 0.90
C ILE A 121 -23.32 10.74 2.28
N ASN A 122 -24.44 11.39 2.64
CA ASN A 122 -24.59 12.02 3.95
C ASN A 122 -24.48 11.01 5.10
N GLU A 123 -25.04 9.81 4.95
CA GLU A 123 -24.96 8.76 5.96
C GLU A 123 -23.54 8.21 6.10
N ILE A 124 -22.85 7.96 4.99
CA ILE A 124 -21.44 7.55 4.99
C ILE A 124 -20.57 8.61 5.69
N PHE A 125 -20.76 9.90 5.40
CA PHE A 125 -20.01 10.98 6.05
C PHE A 125 -20.21 11.03 7.58
N LYS A 126 -21.37 10.62 8.09
CA LYS A 126 -21.61 10.52 9.54
C LYS A 126 -20.87 9.33 10.17
N LEU A 127 -20.79 8.21 9.45
CA LEU A 127 -20.26 6.95 9.96
C LEU A 127 -18.75 6.79 9.73
N VAL A 128 -18.20 7.44 8.71
CA VAL A 128 -16.79 7.37 8.30
C VAL A 128 -16.13 8.74 8.46
N PRO A 129 -15.44 8.99 9.59
CA PRO A 129 -14.75 10.25 9.79
C PRO A 129 -13.62 10.48 8.77
N CYS A 130 -13.55 11.69 8.21
CA CYS A 130 -12.52 12.11 7.26
C CYS A 130 -11.93 13.48 7.65
N GLY A 131 -10.71 13.76 7.21
CA GLY A 131 -10.00 15.02 7.49
C GLY A 131 -8.73 14.86 8.34
N VAL A 132 -7.90 15.90 8.34
CA VAL A 132 -6.66 15.94 9.12
C VAL A 132 -6.99 16.07 10.62
N GLY A 133 -6.45 15.17 11.43
CA GLY A 133 -6.63 15.19 12.89
C GLY A 133 -8.00 14.73 13.37
N VAL A 134 -8.91 14.35 12.46
CA VAL A 134 -10.21 13.79 12.80
C VAL A 134 -10.03 12.36 13.32
N GLY A 135 -10.56 12.10 14.50
CA GLY A 135 -10.48 10.80 15.16
C GLY A 135 -11.79 10.03 15.12
N SER A 136 -11.69 8.73 15.36
CA SER A 136 -12.80 7.82 15.57
C SER A 136 -13.36 7.92 16.99
N LYS A 137 -14.63 7.53 17.14
CA LYS A 137 -15.27 7.29 18.44
C LYS A 137 -14.76 6.00 19.09
N LEU A 138 -14.15 5.10 18.31
CA LEU A 138 -13.52 3.89 18.83
C LEU A 138 -12.31 4.28 19.70
N ARG A 139 -12.31 3.81 20.94
CA ARG A 139 -11.22 4.01 21.90
C ARG A 139 -10.69 2.64 22.29
N LEU A 140 -9.43 2.38 21.96
CA LEU A 140 -8.75 1.15 22.32
C LEU A 140 -7.77 1.43 23.47
N SER A 141 -7.69 0.52 24.43
CA SER A 141 -6.56 0.48 25.36
C SER A 141 -5.28 0.13 24.59
N THR A 142 -4.12 0.38 25.20
CA THR A 142 -2.84 -0.03 24.61
C THR A 142 -2.80 -1.54 24.32
N SER A 143 -3.23 -2.37 25.27
CA SER A 143 -3.27 -3.83 25.11
C SER A 143 -4.18 -4.30 23.97
N GLU A 144 -5.34 -3.65 23.80
CA GLU A 144 -6.27 -3.98 22.72
C GLU A 144 -5.71 -3.53 21.36
N LEU A 145 -4.99 -2.40 21.32
CA LEU A 145 -4.31 -1.92 20.13
C LEU A 145 -3.18 -2.87 19.72
N GLU A 146 -2.36 -3.32 20.67
CA GLU A 146 -1.27 -4.30 20.44
C GLU A 146 -1.81 -5.62 19.91
N ARG A 147 -2.93 -6.08 20.46
CA ARG A 147 -3.66 -7.24 19.94
C ARG A 147 -4.13 -7.01 18.50
N ALA A 148 -4.75 -5.85 18.22
CA ALA A 148 -5.22 -5.50 16.89
C ALA A 148 -4.09 -5.53 15.84
N ILE A 149 -2.97 -4.86 16.11
CA ILE A 149 -1.84 -4.83 15.15
C ILE A 149 -1.14 -6.19 14.99
N SER A 150 -1.34 -7.14 15.90
CA SER A 150 -0.81 -8.50 15.78
C SER A 150 -1.75 -9.43 15.00
N GLU A 151 -3.05 -9.34 15.26
CA GLU A 151 -4.08 -10.23 14.71
C GLU A 151 -4.60 -9.78 13.33
N GLY A 152 -4.37 -8.52 12.93
CA GLY A 152 -4.88 -8.00 11.66
C GLY A 152 -6.40 -7.95 11.61
N ILE A 153 -7.00 -8.20 10.46
CA ILE A 153 -8.46 -8.09 10.31
C ILE A 153 -9.25 -9.11 11.16
N GLN A 154 -8.65 -10.22 11.59
CA GLN A 154 -9.35 -11.19 12.43
C GLN A 154 -9.82 -10.53 13.73
N TRP A 155 -8.97 -9.68 14.32
CA TRP A 155 -9.35 -8.87 15.46
C TRP A 155 -10.60 -8.03 15.22
N ALA A 156 -10.72 -7.46 14.02
CA ALA A 156 -11.85 -6.60 13.67
C ALA A 156 -13.13 -7.43 13.53
N VAL A 157 -13.06 -8.60 12.89
CA VAL A 157 -14.15 -9.57 12.78
C VAL A 157 -14.61 -10.01 14.17
N ASP A 158 -13.69 -10.35 15.07
CA ASP A 158 -13.99 -10.74 16.46
C ASP A 158 -14.67 -9.61 17.26
N LYS A 159 -14.42 -8.35 16.88
CA LYS A 159 -15.09 -7.16 17.43
C LYS A 159 -16.42 -6.82 16.74
N GLY A 160 -16.86 -7.63 15.78
CA GLY A 160 -18.12 -7.46 15.05
C GLY A 160 -18.03 -6.52 13.85
N PHE A 161 -16.82 -6.18 13.39
CA PHE A 161 -16.63 -5.39 12.18
C PHE A 161 -16.41 -6.32 10.98
N GLY A 162 -17.26 -6.18 9.97
CA GLY A 162 -17.14 -6.92 8.71
C GLY A 162 -17.49 -8.41 8.84
N TRP A 163 -17.07 -9.20 7.86
CA TRP A 163 -17.34 -10.64 7.80
C TRP A 163 -16.03 -11.43 7.72
N ASP A 164 -16.02 -12.64 8.29
CA ASP A 164 -14.88 -13.56 8.27
C ASP A 164 -14.36 -13.82 6.84
N ARG A 165 -15.27 -13.99 5.88
CA ARG A 165 -14.97 -14.20 4.46
C ARG A 165 -14.27 -13.02 3.75
N ASP A 166 -14.25 -11.83 4.34
CA ASP A 166 -13.50 -10.70 3.78
C ASP A 166 -11.98 -10.92 3.87
N ALA A 167 -11.53 -11.84 4.74
CA ALA A 167 -10.12 -12.16 4.90
C ALA A 167 -9.51 -12.82 3.68
N SER A 168 -10.19 -13.82 3.11
CA SER A 168 -9.71 -14.53 1.91
C SER A 168 -9.67 -13.65 0.66
N HIS A 169 -10.34 -12.51 0.68
CA HIS A 169 -10.34 -11.50 -0.39
C HIS A 169 -9.44 -10.29 -0.04
N SER A 170 -8.60 -10.41 0.99
CA SER A 170 -7.59 -9.41 1.33
C SER A 170 -6.20 -9.99 1.09
N GLU A 171 -5.33 -9.18 0.50
CA GLU A 171 -3.90 -9.50 0.41
C GLU A 171 -3.33 -9.83 1.80
N GLU A 172 -2.44 -10.82 1.88
CA GLU A 172 -1.94 -11.40 3.14
C GLU A 172 -3.06 -11.91 4.08
N GLY A 173 -4.25 -12.24 3.57
CA GLY A 173 -5.38 -12.57 4.42
C GLY A 173 -5.81 -11.40 5.32
N GLY A 174 -5.42 -10.16 4.98
CA GLY A 174 -5.62 -8.96 5.79
C GLY A 174 -4.71 -8.83 7.03
N GLY A 175 -3.62 -9.59 7.11
CA GLY A 175 -2.61 -9.40 8.16
C GLY A 175 -1.30 -10.15 7.93
N MET A 176 -0.18 -9.47 8.15
CA MET A 176 1.15 -10.07 8.20
C MET A 176 1.43 -10.64 9.60
N LYS A 177 1.81 -11.92 9.64
CA LYS A 177 2.10 -12.66 10.88
C LYS A 177 3.39 -12.24 11.58
N GLU A 178 4.29 -11.56 10.88
CA GLU A 178 5.54 -11.05 11.45
C GLU A 178 5.36 -9.77 12.27
N ALA A 179 4.13 -9.28 12.40
CA ALA A 179 3.83 -8.14 13.25
C ALA A 179 4.29 -8.39 14.70
N ASN A 180 5.12 -7.48 15.21
CA ASN A 180 5.57 -7.48 16.60
C ASN A 180 5.35 -6.10 17.25
N PRO A 181 4.39 -5.98 18.19
CA PRO A 181 4.11 -4.74 18.90
C PRO A 181 5.32 -4.16 19.64
N ASP A 182 6.25 -4.99 20.13
CA ASP A 182 7.45 -4.55 20.87
C ASP A 182 8.39 -3.69 20.01
N LYS A 183 8.26 -3.77 18.69
CA LYS A 183 9.05 -3.02 17.71
C LYS A 183 8.41 -1.69 17.32
N VAL A 184 7.23 -1.39 17.85
CA VAL A 184 6.48 -0.17 17.56
C VAL A 184 6.67 0.82 18.71
N SER A 185 7.01 2.07 18.39
CA SER A 185 7.20 3.08 19.43
C SER A 185 5.88 3.45 20.11
N HIS A 186 5.94 3.78 21.40
CA HIS A 186 4.77 4.32 22.12
C HIS A 186 4.17 5.56 21.42
N ARG A 187 5.00 6.34 20.71
CA ARG A 187 4.54 7.49 19.92
C ARG A 187 3.67 7.05 18.74
N ALA A 188 4.02 5.97 18.04
CA ALA A 188 3.21 5.42 16.95
C ALA A 188 1.88 4.89 17.47
N LEU A 189 1.89 4.12 18.57
CA LEU A 189 0.68 3.63 19.24
C LEU A 189 -0.25 4.80 19.61
N LYS A 190 0.28 5.83 20.27
CA LYS A 190 -0.49 7.01 20.70
C LYS A 190 -1.04 7.82 19.51
N ARG A 191 -0.30 7.93 18.41
CA ARG A 191 -0.78 8.63 17.20
C ARG A 191 -1.89 7.85 16.50
N GLY A 192 -1.80 6.52 16.46
CA GLY A 192 -2.79 5.65 15.84
C GLY A 192 -4.06 5.46 16.65
N SER A 193 -3.98 5.42 17.99
CA SER A 193 -5.07 4.95 18.86
C SER A 193 -6.44 5.64 18.69
N SER A 194 -6.47 6.86 18.16
CA SER A 194 -7.70 7.61 17.89
C SER A 194 -8.12 7.61 16.41
N GLN A 195 -7.40 6.94 15.51
CA GLN A 195 -7.55 7.09 14.06
C GLN A 195 -8.13 5.87 13.35
N LEU A 196 -8.40 4.78 14.06
CA LEU A 196 -8.91 3.55 13.47
C LEU A 196 -10.37 3.71 13.00
N GLY A 197 -10.66 3.28 11.77
CA GLY A 197 -11.94 3.51 11.11
C GLY A 197 -12.10 4.91 10.52
N THR A 198 -11.00 5.59 10.16
CA THR A 198 -11.04 6.95 9.57
C THR A 198 -10.33 6.98 8.22
N LEU A 199 -10.86 7.77 7.28
CA LEU A 199 -10.26 7.92 5.95
C LEU A 199 -8.95 8.69 5.99
N GLY A 200 -8.95 9.84 6.68
CA GLY A 200 -7.85 10.77 6.64
C GLY A 200 -7.96 11.87 5.60
N ALA A 201 -6.83 12.23 5.02
CA ALA A 201 -6.66 13.36 4.09
C ALA A 201 -5.59 13.01 3.05
N GLY A 202 -5.26 13.95 2.16
CA GLY A 202 -4.35 13.71 1.04
C GLY A 202 -5.12 13.10 -0.14
N ASN A 203 -4.56 12.06 -0.75
CA ASN A 203 -5.19 11.32 -1.84
C ASN A 203 -6.17 10.23 -1.34
N HIS A 204 -6.52 10.20 -0.05
CA HIS A 204 -7.45 9.22 0.50
C HIS A 204 -8.89 9.60 0.19
N PHE A 205 -9.67 8.62 -0.27
CA PHE A 205 -11.07 8.82 -0.63
C PHE A 205 -11.91 7.57 -0.39
N LEU A 206 -13.22 7.80 -0.39
CA LEU A 206 -14.23 6.76 -0.49
C LEU A 206 -15.15 7.18 -1.63
N GLU A 207 -15.31 6.31 -2.62
CA GLU A 207 -16.07 6.62 -3.83
C GLU A 207 -17.12 5.54 -4.08
N ILE A 208 -18.35 5.96 -4.39
CA ILE A 208 -19.39 5.08 -4.93
C ILE A 208 -19.36 5.30 -6.44
N ALA A 209 -19.01 4.25 -7.18
CA ALA A 209 -18.79 4.31 -8.61
C ALA A 209 -19.73 3.35 -9.35
N LYS A 210 -19.96 3.65 -10.62
CA LYS A 210 -20.68 2.80 -11.56
C LYS A 210 -19.67 2.11 -12.47
N VAL A 211 -19.82 0.81 -12.69
CA VAL A 211 -19.11 0.09 -13.75
C VAL A 211 -19.62 0.59 -15.10
N ASP A 212 -18.81 1.34 -15.84
CA ASP A 212 -19.21 1.91 -17.13
C ASP A 212 -18.95 0.97 -18.31
N LYS A 213 -17.84 0.22 -18.25
CA LYS A 213 -17.43 -0.70 -19.33
C LYS A 213 -16.71 -1.92 -18.78
N ILE A 214 -16.99 -3.07 -19.38
CA ILE A 214 -16.30 -4.34 -19.13
C ILE A 214 -15.40 -4.64 -20.34
N PHE A 215 -14.12 -4.89 -20.08
CA PHE A 215 -13.12 -5.20 -21.13
C PHE A 215 -12.81 -6.70 -21.22
N ASP A 216 -12.89 -7.41 -20.10
CA ASP A 216 -12.76 -8.87 -20.02
C ASP A 216 -13.96 -9.42 -19.23
N GLU A 217 -14.92 -9.98 -19.94
CA GLU A 217 -16.16 -10.52 -19.35
C GLU A 217 -15.90 -11.70 -18.41
N LYS A 218 -14.90 -12.54 -18.72
CA LYS A 218 -14.59 -13.71 -17.91
C LYS A 218 -14.00 -13.30 -16.57
N ALA A 219 -13.03 -12.38 -16.58
CA ALA A 219 -12.43 -11.85 -15.37
C ALA A 219 -13.45 -11.05 -14.54
N ALA A 220 -14.23 -10.17 -15.17
CA ALA A 220 -15.26 -9.39 -14.48
C ALA A 220 -16.27 -10.30 -13.77
N LYS A 221 -16.79 -11.32 -14.46
CA LYS A 221 -17.71 -12.29 -13.86
C LYS A 221 -17.10 -13.04 -12.67
N ALA A 222 -15.82 -13.41 -12.74
CA ALA A 222 -15.12 -14.04 -11.62
C ALA A 222 -14.98 -13.10 -10.41
N TYR A 223 -14.93 -11.79 -10.64
CA TYR A 223 -14.93 -10.75 -9.60
C TYR A 223 -16.34 -10.33 -9.15
N GLY A 224 -17.39 -11.00 -9.63
CA GLY A 224 -18.78 -10.64 -9.30
C GLY A 224 -19.25 -9.34 -9.96
N ILE A 225 -18.55 -8.88 -11.00
CA ILE A 225 -18.93 -7.73 -11.83
C ILE A 225 -19.55 -8.27 -13.12
N THR A 226 -20.85 -8.10 -13.30
CA THR A 226 -21.60 -8.79 -14.36
C THR A 226 -22.29 -7.87 -15.36
N ASP A 227 -22.50 -6.61 -15.01
CA ASP A 227 -23.26 -5.67 -15.82
C ASP A 227 -22.64 -4.27 -15.82
N PRO A 228 -22.50 -3.62 -16.99
CA PRO A 228 -22.26 -2.18 -17.04
C PRO A 228 -23.50 -1.46 -16.52
N ASP A 229 -23.37 -0.75 -15.40
CA ASP A 229 -24.38 -0.07 -14.55
C ASP A 229 -24.36 -0.59 -13.10
N GLN A 230 -23.67 -1.71 -12.83
CA GLN A 230 -23.47 -2.21 -11.48
C GLN A 230 -22.69 -1.20 -10.61
N VAL A 231 -23.14 -1.01 -9.37
CA VAL A 231 -22.51 -0.10 -8.41
C VAL A 231 -21.45 -0.82 -7.60
N VAL A 232 -20.30 -0.16 -7.44
CA VAL A 232 -19.18 -0.59 -6.62
C VAL A 232 -18.76 0.53 -5.67
N VAL A 233 -18.06 0.18 -4.59
CA VAL A 233 -17.51 1.13 -3.62
C VAL A 233 -16.01 0.93 -3.48
N TRP A 234 -15.27 2.02 -3.69
CA TRP A 234 -13.82 2.10 -3.49
C TRP A 234 -13.51 2.73 -2.14
N VAL A 235 -12.58 2.13 -1.40
CA VAL A 235 -12.00 2.71 -0.19
C VAL A 235 -10.50 2.80 -0.35
N HIS A 236 -9.97 4.02 -0.44
CA HIS A 236 -8.53 4.28 -0.50
C HIS A 236 -8.08 4.98 0.79
N THR A 237 -7.34 4.26 1.62
CA THR A 237 -6.67 4.80 2.81
C THR A 237 -5.58 3.85 3.29
N GLY A 238 -4.76 4.30 4.22
CA GLY A 238 -3.63 3.55 4.75
C GLY A 238 -3.61 3.43 6.27
N SER A 239 -2.39 3.36 6.80
CA SER A 239 -2.07 3.19 8.22
C SER A 239 -2.21 4.49 9.03
N ARG A 240 -2.57 5.61 8.39
CA ARG A 240 -2.80 6.89 9.05
C ARG A 240 -1.51 7.39 9.73
N GLY A 241 -1.65 8.08 10.87
CA GLY A 241 -0.52 8.56 11.65
C GLY A 241 0.32 7.45 12.28
N PHE A 242 -0.20 6.21 12.37
CA PHE A 242 0.49 5.06 12.93
C PHE A 242 1.70 4.67 12.05
N GLY A 243 1.46 4.28 10.79
CA GLY A 243 2.55 3.85 9.92
C GLY A 243 3.48 4.99 9.52
N HIS A 244 2.96 6.23 9.40
CA HIS A 244 3.83 7.40 9.23
C HIS A 244 4.85 7.53 10.38
N GLN A 245 4.41 7.30 11.62
CA GLN A 245 5.32 7.37 12.76
C GLN A 245 6.31 6.20 12.74
N VAL A 246 5.87 4.97 12.42
CA VAL A 246 6.76 3.82 12.24
C VAL A 246 7.83 4.12 11.20
N ALA A 247 7.46 4.62 10.02
CA ALA A 247 8.41 5.01 8.98
C ALA A 247 9.38 6.10 9.48
N THR A 248 8.88 7.13 10.19
CA THR A 248 9.72 8.21 10.73
C THR A 248 10.74 7.70 11.75
N ASP A 249 10.33 6.79 12.63
CA ASP A 249 11.19 6.23 13.66
C ASP A 249 12.28 5.36 13.02
N TYR A 250 11.91 4.48 12.10
CA TYR A 250 12.87 3.59 11.45
C TYR A 250 13.76 4.27 10.42
N ILE A 251 13.34 5.36 9.76
CA ILE A 251 14.27 6.15 8.92
C ILE A 251 15.48 6.60 9.74
N ARG A 252 15.27 7.07 10.97
CA ARG A 252 16.38 7.49 11.85
C ARG A 252 17.30 6.33 12.24
N ILE A 253 16.71 5.19 12.58
CA ILE A 253 17.46 3.95 12.89
C ILE A 253 18.27 3.50 11.67
N MET A 254 17.68 3.57 10.47
CA MET A 254 18.31 3.17 9.22
C MET A 254 19.45 4.11 8.80
N GLU A 255 19.39 5.40 9.13
CA GLU A 255 20.50 6.35 8.91
C GLU A 255 21.74 5.97 9.74
N GLU A 256 21.54 5.48 10.97
CA GLU A 256 22.61 4.95 11.82
C GLU A 256 23.11 3.59 11.31
N ALA A 257 22.19 2.68 10.97
CA ALA A 257 22.50 1.37 10.43
C ALA A 257 23.32 1.46 9.13
N THR A 258 22.94 2.35 8.21
CA THR A 258 23.67 2.59 6.96
C THR A 258 25.15 2.88 7.24
N ARG A 259 25.44 3.75 8.22
CA ARG A 259 26.82 4.09 8.62
C ARG A 259 27.53 2.91 9.26
N LYS A 260 26.85 2.20 10.17
CA LYS A 260 27.37 0.99 10.85
C LYS A 260 27.80 -0.09 9.86
N TYR A 261 26.97 -0.36 8.85
CA TYR A 261 27.22 -1.38 7.83
C TYR A 261 28.00 -0.85 6.62
N ARG A 262 28.45 0.42 6.66
CA ARG A 262 29.25 1.08 5.61
C ARG A 262 28.60 0.99 4.22
N ILE A 263 27.28 1.10 4.16
CA ILE A 263 26.54 1.09 2.90
C ILE A 263 26.70 2.45 2.23
N ARG A 264 27.19 2.46 0.99
CA ARG A 264 27.26 3.68 0.19
C ARG A 264 25.86 4.02 -0.33
N LEU A 265 25.36 5.20 0.03
CA LEU A 265 24.09 5.71 -0.47
C LEU A 265 24.31 6.83 -1.49
N PRO A 266 23.60 6.80 -2.63
CA PRO A 266 23.60 7.92 -3.56
C PRO A 266 22.69 9.07 -3.13
N ALA A 267 21.78 8.83 -2.18
CA ALA A 267 20.90 9.83 -1.58
C ALA A 267 20.63 9.45 -0.10
N ARG A 268 20.53 10.44 0.79
CA ARG A 268 20.33 10.20 2.23
C ARG A 268 19.01 9.49 2.50
N GLU A 269 18.00 9.81 1.71
CA GLU A 269 16.63 9.30 1.77
C GLU A 269 16.54 7.78 1.47
N LEU A 270 17.63 7.16 1.01
CA LEU A 270 17.76 5.71 0.81
C LEU A 270 18.38 4.99 2.02
N ALA A 271 18.34 5.60 3.20
CA ALA A 271 18.75 4.98 4.47
C ALA A 271 18.18 3.55 4.58
N CYS A 272 19.06 2.58 4.83
CA CYS A 272 18.72 1.16 4.80
C CYS A 272 19.59 0.33 5.75
N ALA A 273 19.19 -0.94 5.92
CA ALA A 273 19.97 -1.93 6.62
C ALA A 273 19.97 -3.27 5.85
N PRO A 274 21.03 -4.09 5.95
CA PRO A 274 21.06 -5.44 5.39
C PRO A 274 19.93 -6.28 5.96
N LEU A 275 19.29 -7.13 5.15
CA LEU A 275 18.10 -7.90 5.57
C LEU A 275 18.37 -8.81 6.77
N ASN A 276 19.58 -9.35 6.91
CA ASN A 276 19.98 -10.18 8.04
C ASN A 276 20.32 -9.41 9.33
N SER A 277 20.23 -8.07 9.32
CA SER A 277 20.55 -7.23 10.46
C SER A 277 19.39 -7.10 11.45
N ARG A 278 19.71 -6.81 12.71
CA ARG A 278 18.69 -6.56 13.74
C ARG A 278 17.78 -5.39 13.37
N GLU A 279 18.34 -4.30 12.86
CA GLU A 279 17.60 -3.10 12.48
C GLU A 279 16.61 -3.38 11.33
N ALA A 280 16.99 -4.24 10.39
CA ALA A 280 16.11 -4.68 9.31
C ALA A 280 14.96 -5.57 9.80
N GLN A 281 15.24 -6.55 10.67
CA GLN A 281 14.21 -7.41 11.25
C GLN A 281 13.25 -6.61 12.13
N ASP A 282 13.77 -5.75 13.02
CA ASP A 282 12.96 -4.88 13.87
C ASP A 282 12.04 -3.97 13.01
N TYR A 283 12.56 -3.41 11.90
CA TYR A 283 11.73 -2.63 10.97
C TYR A 283 10.67 -3.47 10.27
N TYR A 284 11.02 -4.65 9.76
CA TYR A 284 10.08 -5.51 9.05
C TYR A 284 8.92 -5.93 9.97
N GLU A 285 9.20 -6.26 11.22
CA GLU A 285 8.18 -6.57 12.23
C GLU A 285 7.30 -5.35 12.56
N ALA A 286 7.90 -4.16 12.73
CA ALA A 286 7.14 -2.93 13.00
C ALA A 286 6.31 -2.45 11.80
N MET A 287 6.83 -2.61 10.58
CA MET A 287 6.11 -2.35 9.33
C MET A 287 4.93 -3.30 9.20
N SER A 288 5.10 -4.59 9.55
CA SER A 288 4.03 -5.58 9.55
C SER A 288 2.89 -5.19 10.49
N CYS A 289 3.18 -4.62 11.68
CA CYS A 289 2.16 -4.00 12.54
C CYS A 289 1.40 -2.87 11.84
N ALA A 290 2.10 -2.01 11.10
CA ALA A 290 1.46 -0.91 10.37
C ALA A 290 0.65 -1.39 9.16
N VAL A 291 1.07 -2.48 8.52
CA VAL A 291 0.31 -3.19 7.49
C VAL A 291 -1.00 -3.69 8.09
N ASN A 292 -0.96 -4.38 9.22
CA ASN A 292 -2.14 -4.90 9.92
C ASN A 292 -3.10 -3.77 10.32
N TRP A 293 -2.56 -2.69 10.88
CA TRP A 293 -3.34 -1.50 11.24
C TRP A 293 -4.12 -0.92 10.05
N ALA A 294 -3.49 -0.81 8.87
CA ALA A 294 -4.15 -0.28 7.68
C ALA A 294 -5.23 -1.23 7.12
N PHE A 295 -5.01 -2.55 7.15
CA PHE A 295 -6.02 -3.52 6.75
C PHE A 295 -7.26 -3.44 7.65
N ILE A 296 -7.06 -3.36 8.97
CA ILE A 296 -8.14 -3.17 9.94
C ILE A 296 -8.87 -1.86 9.67
N ASN A 297 -8.13 -0.76 9.43
CA ASN A 297 -8.72 0.54 9.14
C ASN A 297 -9.67 0.47 7.94
N ARG A 298 -9.21 -0.10 6.81
CA ARG A 298 -10.04 -0.27 5.60
C ARG A 298 -11.22 -1.20 5.85
N HIS A 299 -11.05 -2.26 6.65
CA HIS A 299 -12.12 -3.20 6.97
C HIS A 299 -13.24 -2.58 7.81
N ILE A 300 -12.89 -1.80 8.83
CA ILE A 300 -13.87 -1.07 9.64
C ILE A 300 -14.62 -0.05 8.78
N ILE A 301 -13.92 0.70 7.91
CA ILE A 301 -14.57 1.66 7.00
C ILE A 301 -15.57 0.93 6.08
N MET A 302 -15.16 -0.19 5.49
CA MET A 302 -16.04 -0.99 4.64
C MET A 302 -17.28 -1.50 5.39
N HIS A 303 -17.13 -1.93 6.65
CA HIS A 303 -18.26 -2.29 7.49
C HIS A 303 -19.21 -1.10 7.76
N GLN A 304 -18.67 0.10 8.02
CA GLN A 304 -19.47 1.32 8.17
C GLN A 304 -20.21 1.68 6.88
N VAL A 305 -19.61 1.44 5.71
CA VAL A 305 -20.29 1.60 4.42
C VAL A 305 -21.45 0.62 4.30
N ARG A 306 -21.27 -0.66 4.64
CA ARG A 306 -22.35 -1.64 4.65
C ARG A 306 -23.53 -1.14 5.51
N ILE A 307 -23.26 -0.68 6.73
CA ILE A 307 -24.28 -0.09 7.61
C ILE A 307 -24.99 1.10 6.94
N ALA A 308 -24.25 2.01 6.30
CA ALA A 308 -24.84 3.15 5.61
C ALA A 308 -25.82 2.72 4.51
N PHE A 309 -25.43 1.72 3.70
CA PHE A 309 -26.31 1.15 2.68
C PHE A 309 -27.54 0.50 3.31
N GLU A 310 -27.39 -0.28 4.39
CA GLU A 310 -28.52 -0.90 5.11
C GLU A 310 -29.51 0.14 5.62
N HIS A 311 -29.01 1.25 6.19
CA HIS A 311 -29.83 2.35 6.67
C HIS A 311 -30.65 3.01 5.55
N ILE A 312 -30.09 3.18 4.37
CA ILE A 312 -30.72 3.92 3.26
C ILE A 312 -31.60 3.04 2.39
N PHE A 313 -31.20 1.79 2.14
CA PHE A 313 -31.93 0.86 1.29
C PHE A 313 -32.88 -0.05 2.05
N LYS A 314 -32.78 -0.12 3.39
CA LYS A 314 -33.63 -0.98 4.25
C LYS A 314 -33.57 -2.45 3.84
N ARG A 315 -32.41 -2.88 3.36
CA ARG A 315 -32.05 -4.25 2.98
C ARG A 315 -30.73 -4.59 3.67
N SER A 316 -30.49 -5.85 4.00
CA SER A 316 -29.20 -6.24 4.56
C SER A 316 -28.08 -6.07 3.52
N ALA A 317 -26.85 -5.84 3.97
CA ALA A 317 -25.70 -5.76 3.08
C ALA A 317 -25.46 -7.08 2.32
N GLU A 318 -25.83 -8.23 2.91
CA GLU A 318 -25.80 -9.53 2.24
C GLU A 318 -26.82 -9.61 1.10
N ASP A 319 -28.06 -9.16 1.30
CA ASP A 319 -29.10 -9.13 0.26
C ASP A 319 -28.78 -8.14 -0.88
N MET A 320 -27.90 -7.18 -0.62
CA MET A 320 -27.38 -6.24 -1.62
C MET A 320 -26.06 -6.72 -2.23
N GLY A 321 -25.60 -7.92 -1.89
CA GLY A 321 -24.39 -8.50 -2.46
C GLY A 321 -23.12 -7.68 -2.17
N MET A 322 -23.04 -7.04 -1.00
CA MET A 322 -21.94 -6.14 -0.64
C MET A 322 -20.64 -6.88 -0.26
N GLU A 323 -20.12 -7.68 -1.19
CA GLU A 323 -18.93 -8.51 -1.00
C GLU A 323 -17.64 -7.77 -1.36
N LEU A 324 -16.57 -8.07 -0.62
CA LEU A 324 -15.23 -7.63 -0.99
C LEU A 324 -14.80 -8.34 -2.27
N VAL A 325 -14.50 -7.59 -3.32
CA VAL A 325 -13.86 -8.13 -4.53
C VAL A 325 -12.41 -8.44 -4.21
N TYR A 326 -11.66 -7.41 -3.81
CA TYR A 326 -10.30 -7.57 -3.33
C TYR A 326 -9.84 -6.36 -2.52
N GLY A 327 -8.93 -6.58 -1.57
CA GLY A 327 -8.22 -5.54 -0.83
C GLY A 327 -6.72 -5.69 -0.97
N MET A 328 -6.03 -4.67 -1.51
CA MET A 328 -4.59 -4.72 -1.77
C MET A 328 -3.85 -3.50 -1.22
N THR A 329 -2.53 -3.60 -1.20
CA THR A 329 -1.59 -2.55 -0.83
C THR A 329 -0.81 -2.02 -2.03
N HIS A 330 -0.39 -0.76 -1.96
CA HIS A 330 0.59 -0.19 -2.89
C HIS A 330 1.82 0.41 -2.18
N ASN A 331 1.91 0.30 -0.85
CA ASN A 331 3.07 0.77 -0.07
C ASN A 331 3.50 -0.33 0.90
N THR A 332 4.41 -1.22 0.49
CA THR A 332 4.82 -2.37 1.30
C THR A 332 6.22 -2.88 0.95
N ALA A 333 6.80 -3.69 1.83
CA ALA A 333 7.90 -4.60 1.49
C ALA A 333 7.49 -6.03 1.86
N LYS A 334 7.62 -6.98 0.92
CA LYS A 334 7.18 -8.36 1.15
C LYS A 334 8.23 -9.38 0.75
N LYS A 335 8.32 -10.46 1.53
CA LYS A 335 9.13 -11.65 1.18
C LYS A 335 8.38 -12.45 0.12
N GLU A 336 8.95 -12.57 -1.07
CA GLU A 336 8.32 -13.25 -2.19
C GLU A 336 9.31 -14.18 -2.89
N GLU A 337 8.81 -15.29 -3.41
CA GLU A 337 9.58 -16.17 -4.27
C GLU A 337 9.40 -15.75 -5.73
N HIS A 338 10.52 -15.55 -6.43
CA HIS A 338 10.55 -15.17 -7.84
C HIS A 338 11.41 -16.13 -8.65
N THR A 339 11.21 -16.15 -9.97
CA THR A 339 12.10 -16.86 -10.90
C THR A 339 12.97 -15.85 -11.64
N VAL A 340 14.29 -15.95 -11.44
CA VAL A 340 15.31 -15.04 -11.98
C VAL A 340 16.29 -15.87 -12.78
N ASP A 341 16.35 -15.66 -14.10
CA ASP A 341 17.21 -16.45 -15.01
C ASP A 341 17.02 -17.97 -14.86
N GLY A 342 15.77 -18.40 -14.70
CA GLY A 342 15.40 -19.81 -14.52
C GLY A 342 15.68 -20.38 -13.12
N LYS A 343 16.16 -19.58 -12.17
CA LYS A 343 16.41 -20.01 -10.79
C LYS A 343 15.38 -19.41 -9.83
N ARG A 344 14.95 -20.19 -8.84
CA ARG A 344 14.10 -19.70 -7.74
C ARG A 344 14.96 -18.84 -6.81
N VAL A 345 14.48 -17.64 -6.51
CA VAL A 345 15.14 -16.66 -5.64
C VAL A 345 14.12 -16.13 -4.65
N MET A 346 14.48 -16.08 -3.38
CA MET A 346 13.71 -15.39 -2.36
C MET A 346 14.13 -13.92 -2.31
N ALA A 347 13.18 -13.00 -2.43
CA ALA A 347 13.45 -11.58 -2.47
C ALA A 347 12.57 -10.81 -1.47
N MET A 348 13.11 -9.73 -0.91
CA MET A 348 12.35 -8.65 -0.30
C MET A 348 11.94 -7.66 -1.40
N VAL A 349 10.65 -7.61 -1.73
CA VAL A 349 10.11 -6.75 -2.78
C VAL A 349 9.49 -5.50 -2.19
N HIS A 350 10.15 -4.36 -2.40
CA HIS A 350 9.66 -3.03 -2.11
C HIS A 350 8.71 -2.57 -3.21
N ARG A 351 7.52 -2.10 -2.83
CA ARG A 351 6.54 -1.44 -3.69
C ARG A 351 6.12 -0.13 -3.03
N LYS A 352 6.15 0.96 -3.78
CA LYS A 352 5.75 2.28 -3.32
C LYS A 352 5.02 3.01 -4.43
N GLY A 353 3.73 3.26 -4.21
CA GLY A 353 2.78 3.56 -5.28
C GLY A 353 2.44 2.32 -6.09
#